data_AF-A0A5J4VCD4-F1
#
_entry.id   AF-A0A5J4VCD4-F1
#
_cell.length_a   1.000
_cell.length_b   1.000
_cell.length_c   1.000
_cell.angle_alpha   90.00
_cell.angle_beta   90.00
_cell.angle_gamma   90.00
#
_symmetry.space_group_name_H-M   'P 1'
#
loop_
_entity.id
_entity.type
_entity.pdbx_description
1 polymer ?
#
loop_
_entity_poly.entity_id
_entity_poly.type
_entity_poly.pdbx_seq_one_letter_code
_entity_poly.pdbx_strand_id
1 'polypeptide(L)'
;MQNAGNRAELLKQVNLNDIANDLKQPIEGNEDQKEEIQKKQQQGCNILQALLNERDDDELRRQILNLGIIDSLLNIYNTLDLEQIDTDYIKVFLAFINPINPTTLQLTINKKSFPALVRLLERDYQYEAILLINNILQCRSTSSSLTQMHPYYDELASIRGIEKIYNIFKQGKYEYKQDQKIQAAISLGYIFKARSIGNAEMKIQIIKYLKESINYKDKYLDEDQNLDIRKKVKNALRCLFYNSENRDEIEKDGFTIPE
;
A
#
# COMPACT_ATOMS: atom_id res chain seq x y z
N MET A 1 -12.22 5.66 -22.46
CA MET A 1 -12.52 4.60 -23.45
C MET A 1 -11.63 4.76 -24.69
N GLN A 2 -10.37 4.33 -24.60
CA GLN A 2 -9.46 4.08 -25.74
C GLN A 2 -8.32 3.27 -25.10
N ASN A 3 -8.33 1.93 -25.20
CA ASN A 3 -7.12 1.15 -24.84
C ASN A 3 -7.18 -0.37 -25.00
N ALA A 4 -8.35 -1.03 -25.11
CA ALA A 4 -8.37 -2.50 -25.12
C ALA A 4 -7.61 -3.10 -26.33
N GLY A 5 -7.78 -2.53 -27.53
CA GLY A 5 -7.07 -2.93 -28.75
C GLY A 5 -5.56 -2.66 -28.67
N ASN A 6 -5.17 -1.43 -28.33
CA ASN A 6 -3.76 -1.03 -28.22
C ASN A 6 -3.00 -1.85 -27.15
N ARG A 7 -3.66 -2.19 -26.03
CA ARG A 7 -3.08 -3.02 -24.96
C ARG A 7 -2.89 -4.48 -25.39
N ALA A 8 -3.82 -5.05 -26.15
CA ALA A 8 -3.69 -6.42 -26.67
C ALA A 8 -2.56 -6.54 -27.72
N GLU A 9 -2.32 -5.47 -28.47
CA GLU A 9 -1.21 -5.39 -29.42
C GLU A 9 0.14 -5.18 -28.71
N LEU A 10 0.19 -4.34 -27.67
CA LEU A 10 1.34 -4.21 -26.77
C LEU A 10 1.74 -5.56 -26.15
N LEU A 11 0.79 -6.35 -25.64
CA LEU A 11 1.07 -7.68 -25.07
C LEU A 11 1.71 -8.66 -26.07
N LYS A 12 1.45 -8.50 -27.37
CA LYS A 12 2.06 -9.35 -28.41
C LYS A 12 3.50 -8.94 -28.74
N GLN A 13 3.88 -7.71 -28.42
CA GLN A 13 5.18 -7.11 -28.77
C GLN A 13 6.11 -7.00 -27.56
N VAL A 14 5.56 -7.03 -26.34
CA VAL A 14 6.31 -6.88 -25.10
C VAL A 14 6.84 -8.22 -24.62
N ASN A 15 8.15 -8.28 -24.39
CA ASN A 15 8.80 -9.41 -23.73
C ASN A 15 9.00 -9.11 -22.24
N LEU A 16 8.19 -9.73 -21.38
CA LEU A 16 8.29 -9.55 -19.93
C LEU A 16 9.63 -10.04 -19.35
N ASN A 17 10.32 -10.98 -20.01
CA ASN A 17 11.64 -11.44 -19.57
C ASN A 17 12.69 -10.33 -19.71
N ASP A 18 12.62 -9.54 -20.79
CA ASP A 18 13.58 -8.46 -21.03
C ASP A 18 13.40 -7.39 -19.94
N ILE A 19 12.15 -7.00 -19.65
CA ILE A 19 11.84 -6.08 -18.55
C ILE A 19 12.33 -6.63 -17.21
N ALA A 20 12.12 -7.91 -16.94
CA ALA A 20 12.58 -8.55 -15.72
C ALA A 20 14.11 -8.55 -15.60
N ASN A 21 14.83 -8.75 -16.70
CA ASN A 21 16.29 -8.71 -16.75
C ASN A 21 16.82 -7.29 -16.56
N ASP A 22 16.21 -6.30 -17.22
CA ASP A 22 16.56 -4.89 -17.08
C ASP A 22 16.38 -4.41 -15.63
N LEU A 23 15.28 -4.78 -14.98
CA LEU A 23 15.03 -4.45 -13.56
C LEU A 23 15.97 -5.16 -12.58
N LYS A 24 16.54 -6.31 -12.97
CA LYS A 24 17.56 -7.00 -12.14
C LYS A 24 18.94 -6.36 -12.28
N GLN A 25 19.18 -5.60 -13.34
CA GLN A 25 20.46 -4.94 -13.55
C GLN A 25 20.68 -3.86 -12.47
N PRO A 26 21.80 -3.89 -11.73
CA PRO A 26 22.12 -2.81 -10.80
C PRO A 26 22.42 -1.51 -11.56
N ILE A 27 22.05 -0.37 -10.97
CA ILE A 27 22.37 0.96 -11.52
C ILE A 27 23.80 1.32 -11.12
N GLU A 28 24.77 0.88 -11.91
CA GLU A 28 26.20 1.06 -11.67
C GLU A 28 26.95 1.53 -12.92
N GLY A 29 28.20 1.99 -12.75
CA GLY A 29 29.01 2.55 -13.83
C GLY A 29 29.16 4.07 -13.76
N ASN A 30 29.56 4.67 -14.88
CA ASN A 30 29.63 6.13 -15.03
C ASN A 30 28.22 6.74 -15.18
N GLU A 31 28.12 8.07 -15.21
CA GLU A 31 26.82 8.77 -15.26
C GLU A 31 25.98 8.36 -16.48
N ASP A 32 26.57 8.33 -17.67
CA ASP A 32 25.87 7.93 -18.91
C ASP A 32 25.35 6.48 -18.84
N GLN A 33 26.14 5.56 -18.29
CA GLN A 33 25.76 4.16 -18.11
C GLN A 33 24.61 4.01 -17.13
N LYS A 34 24.67 4.72 -16.00
CA LYS A 34 23.59 4.72 -15.00
C LYS A 34 22.30 5.27 -15.59
N GLU A 35 22.37 6.37 -16.32
CA GLU A 35 21.21 6.96 -16.99
C GLU A 35 20.61 6.01 -18.02
N GLU A 36 21.43 5.33 -18.83
CA GLU A 36 20.95 4.36 -19.81
C GLU A 36 20.23 3.18 -19.13
N ILE A 37 20.80 2.63 -18.05
CA ILE A 37 20.20 1.54 -17.28
C ILE A 37 18.87 1.99 -16.67
N GLN A 38 18.86 3.15 -16.01
CA GLN A 38 17.66 3.69 -15.37
C GLN A 38 16.55 3.94 -16.40
N LYS A 39 16.89 4.48 -17.57
CA LYS A 39 15.93 4.71 -18.66
C LYS A 39 15.31 3.42 -19.18
N LYS A 40 16.09 2.34 -19.35
CA LYS A 40 15.55 1.02 -19.74
C LYS A 40 14.58 0.48 -18.69
N GLN A 41 14.96 0.57 -17.42
CA GLN A 41 14.10 0.15 -16.32
C GLN A 41 12.80 0.97 -16.25
N GLN A 42 12.86 2.30 -16.39
CA GLN A 42 11.69 3.18 -16.44
C GLN A 42 10.78 2.84 -17.63
N GLN A 43 11.34 2.58 -18.81
CA GLN A 43 10.56 2.16 -19.98
C GLN A 43 9.81 0.85 -19.72
N GLY A 44 10.50 -0.15 -19.14
CA GLY A 44 9.90 -1.40 -18.71
C GLY A 44 8.78 -1.19 -17.69
N CYS A 45 8.98 -0.31 -16.70
CA CYS A 45 7.96 0.04 -15.71
C CYS A 45 6.74 0.70 -16.33
N ASN A 46 6.92 1.64 -17.26
CA ASN A 46 5.82 2.29 -17.95
C ASN A 46 4.98 1.29 -18.77
N ILE A 47 5.64 0.34 -19.43
CA ILE A 47 4.97 -0.76 -20.13
C ILE A 47 4.18 -1.61 -19.14
N LEU A 48 4.80 -2.08 -18.05
CA LEU A 48 4.12 -2.88 -17.02
C LEU A 48 2.91 -2.18 -16.43
N GLN A 49 3.04 -0.87 -16.15
CA GLN A 49 1.93 -0.08 -15.64
C GLN A 49 0.77 -0.03 -16.64
N ALA A 50 1.05 0.21 -17.93
CA ALA A 50 0.04 0.21 -18.98
C ALA A 50 -0.65 -1.15 -19.15
N LEU A 51 0.09 -2.25 -18.93
CA LEU A 51 -0.43 -3.61 -18.97
C LEU A 51 -1.29 -3.97 -17.74
N LEU A 52 -0.97 -3.44 -16.56
CA LEU A 52 -1.66 -3.74 -15.30
C LEU A 52 -2.89 -2.86 -15.03
N ASN A 53 -2.86 -1.59 -15.47
CA ASN A 53 -3.90 -0.61 -15.15
C ASN A 53 -5.31 -1.07 -15.57
N GLU A 54 -6.24 -1.01 -14.62
CA GLU A 54 -7.68 -1.29 -14.81
C GLU A 54 -7.97 -2.69 -15.38
N ARG A 55 -7.11 -3.67 -15.09
CA ARG A 55 -7.30 -5.06 -15.54
C ARG A 55 -7.32 -6.04 -14.39
N ASP A 56 -8.37 -6.84 -14.36
CA ASP A 56 -8.40 -8.08 -13.58
C ASP A 56 -7.79 -9.21 -14.41
N ASP A 57 -6.46 -9.33 -14.33
CA ASP A 57 -5.65 -10.24 -15.14
C ASP A 57 -4.68 -10.98 -14.20
N ASP A 58 -5.19 -12.08 -13.64
CA ASP A 58 -4.46 -12.92 -12.70
C ASP A 58 -3.29 -13.66 -13.36
N GLU A 59 -3.41 -13.98 -14.64
CA GLU A 59 -2.37 -14.71 -15.35
C GLU A 59 -1.17 -13.81 -15.60
N LEU A 60 -1.38 -12.57 -16.05
CA LEU A 60 -0.32 -11.58 -16.18
C LEU A 60 0.36 -11.31 -14.82
N ARG A 61 -0.41 -11.15 -13.74
CA ARG A 61 0.17 -10.94 -12.40
C ARG A 61 0.97 -12.15 -11.94
N ARG A 62 0.53 -13.38 -12.22
CA ARG A 62 1.30 -14.60 -11.93
C ARG A 62 2.60 -14.65 -12.73
N GLN A 63 2.58 -14.26 -14.01
CA GLN A 63 3.79 -14.17 -14.82
C GLN A 63 4.77 -13.13 -14.26
N ILE A 64 4.30 -11.92 -13.96
CA ILE A 64 5.12 -10.85 -13.36
C ILE A 64 5.76 -11.31 -12.04
N LEU A 65 4.98 -12.00 -11.20
CA LEU A 65 5.46 -12.57 -9.94
C LEU A 65 6.52 -13.64 -10.17
N ASN A 66 6.28 -14.59 -11.07
CA ASN A 66 7.17 -15.71 -11.36
C ASN A 66 8.49 -15.26 -11.99
N LEU A 67 8.49 -14.17 -12.76
CA LEU A 67 9.70 -13.59 -13.35
C LEU A 67 10.58 -12.84 -12.33
N GLY A 68 10.06 -12.63 -11.12
CA GLY A 68 10.76 -11.93 -10.04
C GLY A 68 10.76 -10.41 -10.22
N ILE A 69 9.88 -9.83 -11.03
CA ILE A 69 9.80 -8.38 -11.23
C ILE A 69 9.53 -7.66 -9.91
N ILE A 70 8.63 -8.21 -9.08
CA ILE A 70 8.32 -7.63 -7.77
C ILE A 70 9.51 -7.73 -6.82
N ASP A 71 10.28 -8.81 -6.89
CA ASP A 71 11.51 -8.95 -6.10
C ASP A 71 12.55 -7.90 -6.51
N SER A 72 12.68 -7.63 -7.81
CA SER A 72 13.54 -6.57 -8.33
C SER A 72 13.10 -5.19 -7.84
N LEU A 73 11.81 -4.88 -7.86
CA LEU A 73 11.27 -3.61 -7.33
C LEU A 73 11.55 -3.47 -5.83
N LEU A 74 11.34 -4.53 -5.03
CA LEU A 74 11.67 -4.51 -3.60
C LEU A 74 13.17 -4.33 -3.36
N ASN A 75 14.03 -4.93 -4.20
CA ASN A 75 15.47 -4.74 -4.12
C ASN A 75 15.84 -3.27 -4.42
N ILE A 76 15.31 -2.70 -5.50
CA ILE A 76 15.49 -1.29 -5.86
C ILE A 76 15.12 -0.38 -4.67
N TYR A 77 13.98 -0.61 -4.03
CA TYR A 77 13.56 0.19 -2.87
C TYR A 77 14.47 0.03 -1.65
N ASN A 78 15.17 -1.08 -1.51
CA ASN A 78 16.09 -1.33 -0.39
C ASN A 78 17.49 -0.78 -0.67
N THR A 79 17.96 -0.80 -1.91
CA THR A 79 19.36 -0.55 -2.25
C THR A 79 19.63 0.85 -2.79
N LEU A 80 18.72 1.44 -3.56
CA LEU A 80 18.93 2.78 -4.11
C LEU A 80 18.73 3.85 -3.05
N ASP A 81 19.49 4.94 -3.12
CA ASP A 81 19.18 6.14 -2.35
C ASP A 81 17.76 6.60 -2.68
N LEU A 82 17.04 7.08 -1.66
CA LEU A 82 15.63 7.44 -1.80
C LEU A 82 15.38 8.50 -2.89
N GLU A 83 16.36 9.36 -3.14
CA GLU A 83 16.32 10.42 -4.17
C GLU A 83 16.45 9.87 -5.60
N GLN A 84 16.93 8.64 -5.74
CA GLN A 84 17.11 7.96 -7.02
C GLN A 84 15.97 7.00 -7.35
N ILE A 85 15.05 6.78 -6.40
CA ILE A 85 13.89 5.92 -6.64
C ILE A 85 12.89 6.68 -7.49
N ASP A 86 12.77 6.25 -8.74
CA ASP A 86 11.76 6.79 -9.66
C ASP A 86 10.33 6.41 -9.22
N THR A 87 9.40 7.33 -9.44
CA THR A 87 7.97 7.14 -9.15
C THR A 87 7.38 5.98 -9.95
N ASP A 88 7.89 5.72 -11.15
CA ASP A 88 7.42 4.65 -12.03
C ASP A 88 7.65 3.27 -11.43
N TYR A 89 8.72 3.08 -10.64
CA TYR A 89 8.91 1.84 -9.89
C TYR A 89 7.77 1.60 -8.90
N ILE A 90 7.32 2.64 -8.20
CA ILE A 90 6.27 2.56 -7.18
C ILE A 90 4.90 2.37 -7.82
N LYS A 91 4.63 3.07 -8.92
CA LYS A 91 3.37 2.96 -9.69
C LYS A 91 3.14 1.53 -10.21
N VAL A 92 4.19 0.84 -10.68
CA VAL A 92 4.06 -0.56 -11.12
C VAL A 92 3.63 -1.45 -9.97
N PHE A 93 4.21 -1.28 -8.78
CA PHE A 93 3.82 -2.06 -7.61
C PHE A 93 2.36 -1.78 -7.24
N LEU A 94 1.94 -0.51 -7.23
CA LEU A 94 0.55 -0.13 -6.99
C LEU A 94 -0.42 -0.76 -7.99
N ALA A 95 -0.10 -0.70 -9.29
CA ALA A 95 -0.90 -1.30 -10.35
C ALA A 95 -0.93 -2.84 -10.23
N PHE A 96 0.16 -3.45 -9.76
CA PHE A 96 0.22 -4.88 -9.52
C PHE A 96 -0.77 -5.29 -8.42
N ILE A 97 -0.79 -4.56 -7.30
CA ILE A 97 -1.62 -4.93 -6.14
C ILE A 97 -3.10 -4.53 -6.25
N ASN A 98 -3.46 -3.74 -7.27
CA ASN A 98 -4.81 -3.22 -7.45
C ASN A 98 -5.45 -3.76 -8.75
N PRO A 99 -6.63 -4.41 -8.69
CA PRO A 99 -7.37 -4.79 -7.50
C PRO A 99 -6.67 -5.90 -6.70
N ILE A 100 -6.96 -5.95 -5.40
CA ILE A 100 -6.53 -7.05 -4.53
C ILE A 100 -7.18 -8.33 -5.03
N ASN A 101 -6.35 -9.32 -5.33
CA ASN A 101 -6.74 -10.65 -5.80
C ASN A 101 -5.84 -11.76 -5.18
N PRO A 102 -6.14 -13.06 -5.40
CA PRO A 102 -5.37 -14.15 -4.82
C PRO A 102 -3.86 -14.12 -5.12
N THR A 103 -3.46 -13.64 -6.30
CA THR A 103 -2.03 -13.52 -6.68
C THR A 103 -1.35 -12.41 -5.89
N THR A 104 -1.98 -11.25 -5.77
CA THR A 104 -1.47 -10.13 -4.95
C THR A 104 -1.48 -10.47 -3.45
N LEU A 105 -2.40 -11.33 -3.02
CA LEU A 105 -2.41 -11.90 -1.68
C LEU A 105 -1.16 -12.75 -1.47
N GLN A 106 -0.72 -13.55 -2.44
CA GLN A 106 0.51 -14.35 -2.32
C GLN A 106 1.77 -13.48 -2.04
N LEU A 107 1.90 -12.32 -2.69
CA LEU A 107 2.97 -11.36 -2.39
C LEU A 107 2.91 -10.87 -0.94
N THR A 108 1.71 -10.48 -0.51
CA THR A 108 1.41 -9.99 0.84
C THR A 108 1.87 -10.99 1.90
N ILE A 109 1.82 -12.29 1.61
CA ILE A 109 2.20 -13.37 2.53
C ILE A 109 3.71 -13.64 2.54
N ASN A 110 4.38 -13.60 1.39
CA ASN A 110 5.65 -14.32 1.22
C ASN A 110 6.91 -13.45 1.10
N LYS A 111 6.80 -12.14 0.82
CA LYS A 111 7.96 -11.37 0.33
C LYS A 111 8.64 -10.43 1.33
N LYS A 112 8.23 -10.40 2.61
CA LYS A 112 8.79 -9.49 3.65
C LYS A 112 8.97 -8.07 3.12
N SER A 113 7.92 -7.51 2.52
CA SER A 113 7.98 -6.24 1.80
C SER A 113 7.99 -5.01 2.72
N PHE A 114 7.66 -5.17 4.00
CA PHE A 114 7.52 -4.02 4.91
C PHE A 114 8.78 -3.19 5.09
N PRO A 115 10.01 -3.74 5.24
CA PRO A 115 11.22 -2.92 5.34
C PRO A 115 11.37 -1.95 4.17
N ALA A 116 11.21 -2.45 2.94
CA ALA A 116 11.26 -1.65 1.72
C ALA A 116 10.17 -0.56 1.69
N LEU A 117 8.91 -0.95 1.96
CA LEU A 117 7.78 -0.03 1.90
C LEU A 117 7.83 1.03 3.02
N VAL A 118 8.27 0.65 4.22
CA VAL A 118 8.44 1.56 5.37
C VAL A 118 9.58 2.55 5.14
N ARG A 119 10.58 2.21 4.33
CA ARG A 119 11.62 3.13 3.89
C ARG A 119 11.05 4.22 2.97
N LEU A 120 10.12 3.87 2.07
CA LEU A 120 9.46 4.83 1.16
C LEU A 120 8.61 5.89 1.90
N LEU A 121 8.16 5.61 3.14
CA LEU A 121 7.41 6.57 3.96
C LEU A 121 8.23 7.81 4.39
N GLU A 122 9.56 7.78 4.27
CA GLU A 122 10.44 8.86 4.71
C GLU A 122 10.52 10.04 3.72
N ARG A 123 9.89 9.95 2.54
CA ARG A 123 10.07 10.87 1.40
C ARG A 123 8.75 11.25 0.72
N ASP A 124 8.81 11.95 -0.42
CA ASP A 124 7.67 12.47 -1.17
C ASP A 124 6.62 11.42 -1.60
N TYR A 125 6.96 10.13 -1.54
CA TYR A 125 6.09 8.99 -1.90
C TYR A 125 5.26 8.45 -0.73
N GLN A 126 5.00 9.28 0.30
CA GLN A 126 4.27 8.83 1.50
C GLN A 126 2.90 8.24 1.17
N TYR A 127 2.22 8.80 0.16
CA TYR A 127 0.88 8.38 -0.21
C TYR A 127 0.86 6.98 -0.84
N GLU A 128 1.71 6.76 -1.84
CA GLU A 128 1.83 5.49 -2.53
C GLU A 128 2.30 4.40 -1.58
N ALA A 129 3.30 4.71 -0.74
CA ALA A 129 3.81 3.80 0.26
C ALA A 129 2.74 3.43 1.30
N ILE A 130 1.96 4.40 1.80
CA ILE A 130 0.90 4.10 2.77
C ILE A 130 -0.23 3.29 2.14
N LEU A 131 -0.57 3.53 0.86
CA LEU A 131 -1.55 2.73 0.14
C LEU A 131 -1.09 1.27 -0.03
N LEU A 132 0.18 1.06 -0.43
CA LEU A 132 0.77 -0.27 -0.54
C LEU A 132 0.70 -1.02 0.79
N ILE A 133 1.14 -0.37 1.88
CA ILE A 133 1.08 -0.92 3.24
C ILE A 133 -0.36 -1.22 3.65
N ASN A 134 -1.30 -0.29 3.39
CA ASN A 134 -2.70 -0.44 3.75
C ASN A 134 -3.34 -1.68 3.10
N ASN A 135 -3.11 -1.85 1.79
CA ASN A 135 -3.67 -2.97 1.05
C ASN A 135 -3.12 -4.32 1.54
N ILE A 136 -1.81 -4.39 1.85
CA ILE A 136 -1.17 -5.58 2.44
C ILE A 136 -1.78 -5.91 3.82
N LEU A 137 -2.00 -4.89 4.67
CA LEU A 137 -2.63 -5.06 5.99
C LEU A 137 -4.11 -5.47 5.89
N GLN A 138 -4.87 -4.85 4.97
CA GLN A 138 -6.29 -5.13 4.76
C GLN A 138 -6.50 -6.60 4.41
N CYS A 139 -5.73 -7.13 3.45
CA CYS A 139 -5.79 -8.52 3.00
C CYS A 139 -5.75 -9.52 4.17
N ARG A 140 -4.86 -9.29 5.14
CA ARG A 140 -4.73 -10.16 6.32
C ARG A 140 -5.81 -9.91 7.36
N SER A 141 -6.20 -8.65 7.52
CA SER A 141 -7.23 -8.26 8.48
C SER A 141 -8.60 -8.85 8.14
N THR A 142 -8.96 -8.93 6.84
CA THR A 142 -10.25 -9.45 6.38
C THR A 142 -10.30 -10.97 6.25
N SER A 143 -9.17 -11.63 6.02
CA SER A 143 -9.09 -13.10 5.86
C SER A 143 -8.94 -13.89 7.16
N SER A 144 -8.68 -13.22 8.28
CA SER A 144 -8.48 -13.84 9.60
C SER A 144 -9.57 -13.44 10.59
N SER A 145 -9.80 -14.27 11.63
CA SER A 145 -10.75 -13.96 12.70
C SER A 145 -10.51 -12.56 13.26
N LEU A 146 -11.58 -11.80 13.52
CA LEU A 146 -11.44 -10.44 14.07
C LEU A 146 -10.83 -10.41 15.49
N THR A 147 -10.89 -11.53 16.21
CA THR A 147 -10.28 -11.70 17.55
C THR A 147 -8.79 -12.03 17.50
N GLN A 148 -8.24 -12.38 16.34
CA GLN A 148 -6.82 -12.68 16.19
C GLN A 148 -6.03 -11.40 15.92
N MET A 149 -4.90 -11.25 16.62
CA MET A 149 -3.99 -10.12 16.41
C MET A 149 -3.40 -10.13 14.99
N HIS A 150 -3.07 -8.94 14.48
CA HIS A 150 -2.49 -8.82 13.15
C HIS A 150 -1.10 -9.51 13.07
N PRO A 151 -0.84 -10.38 12.08
CA PRO A 151 0.42 -11.13 12.00
C PRO A 151 1.65 -10.24 11.73
N TYR A 152 1.44 -9.05 11.16
CA TYR A 152 2.52 -8.11 10.80
C TYR A 152 2.78 -7.02 11.85
N TYR A 153 2.14 -7.08 13.03
CA TYR A 153 2.40 -6.09 14.08
C TYR A 153 3.88 -6.07 14.48
N ASP A 154 4.43 -7.24 14.83
CA ASP A 154 5.79 -7.31 15.41
C ASP A 154 6.86 -6.94 14.38
N GLU A 155 6.65 -7.32 13.11
CA GLU A 155 7.52 -6.90 12.00
C GLU A 155 7.53 -5.37 11.86
N LEU A 156 6.35 -4.74 11.75
CA LEU A 156 6.23 -3.28 11.63
C LEU A 156 6.75 -2.54 12.86
N ALA A 157 6.55 -3.09 14.06
CA ALA A 157 7.11 -2.54 15.28
C ALA A 157 8.65 -2.58 15.26
N SER A 158 9.24 -3.71 14.85
CA SER A 158 10.70 -3.90 14.83
C SER A 158 11.45 -2.93 13.92
N ILE A 159 10.79 -2.46 12.85
CA ILE A 159 11.35 -1.51 11.86
C ILE A 159 10.83 -0.08 12.03
N ARG A 160 10.22 0.23 13.19
CA ARG A 160 9.62 1.54 13.51
C ARG A 160 8.56 2.00 12.51
N GLY A 161 7.95 1.07 11.78
CA GLY A 161 6.90 1.32 10.80
C GLY A 161 5.66 1.95 11.45
N ILE A 162 5.27 1.51 12.65
CA ILE A 162 4.12 2.06 13.38
C ILE A 162 4.33 3.55 13.69
N GLU A 163 5.52 3.93 14.15
CA GLU A 163 5.87 5.33 14.46
C GLU A 163 5.83 6.21 13.21
N LYS A 164 6.37 5.70 12.09
CA LYS A 164 6.37 6.40 10.81
C LYS A 164 4.96 6.63 10.27
N ILE A 165 4.10 5.61 10.30
CA ILE A 165 2.70 5.72 9.88
C ILE A 165 1.95 6.71 10.79
N TYR A 166 2.19 6.67 12.10
CA TYR A 166 1.60 7.63 13.03
C TYR A 166 2.06 9.07 12.77
N ASN A 167 3.32 9.26 12.38
CA ASN A 167 3.81 10.58 11.99
C ASN A 167 3.10 11.13 10.75
N ILE A 168 2.84 10.30 9.74
CA ILE A 168 2.03 10.68 8.55
C ILE A 168 0.63 11.11 8.98
N PHE A 169 -0.02 10.32 9.84
CA PHE A 169 -1.34 10.65 10.40
C PHE A 169 -1.36 12.02 11.09
N LYS A 170 -0.34 12.35 11.88
CA LYS A 170 -0.21 13.66 12.55
C LYS A 170 0.06 14.83 11.60
N GLN A 171 0.77 14.57 10.49
CA GLN A 171 1.18 15.60 9.52
C GLN A 171 0.06 15.99 8.53
N GLY A 172 -0.95 15.15 8.33
CA GLY A 172 -2.07 15.37 7.38
C GLY A 172 -3.07 16.46 7.79
N LYS A 173 -2.60 17.60 8.31
CA LYS A 173 -3.46 18.75 8.69
C LYS A 173 -3.90 19.60 7.50
N TYR A 174 -3.29 19.42 6.33
CA TYR A 174 -3.61 20.16 5.11
C TYR A 174 -4.69 19.44 4.30
N GLU A 175 -5.65 20.19 3.73
CA GLU A 175 -6.79 19.65 2.96
C GLU A 175 -6.35 18.69 1.85
N TYR A 176 -5.26 18.99 1.13
CA TYR A 176 -4.73 18.13 0.05
C TYR A 176 -4.03 16.85 0.54
N LYS A 177 -3.82 16.68 1.86
CA LYS A 177 -3.23 15.47 2.48
C LYS A 177 -4.27 14.63 3.23
N GLN A 178 -5.56 14.92 3.06
CA GLN A 178 -6.63 14.21 3.77
C GLN A 178 -6.64 12.71 3.43
N ASP A 179 -6.39 12.36 2.16
CA ASP A 179 -6.23 10.97 1.72
C ASP A 179 -5.07 10.25 2.44
N GLN A 180 -3.90 10.89 2.56
CA GLN A 180 -2.76 10.31 3.29
C GLN A 180 -3.10 10.05 4.76
N LYS A 181 -3.79 11.00 5.40
CA LYS A 181 -4.17 10.89 6.81
C LYS A 181 -5.15 9.74 7.04
N ILE A 182 -6.17 9.61 6.19
CA ILE A 182 -7.15 8.51 6.33
C ILE A 182 -6.51 7.15 6.05
N GLN A 183 -5.63 7.05 5.06
CA GLN A 183 -4.91 5.80 4.80
C GLN A 183 -3.97 5.42 5.96
N ALA A 184 -3.32 6.40 6.59
CA ALA A 184 -2.51 6.16 7.79
C ALA A 184 -3.38 5.70 8.98
N ALA A 185 -4.51 6.35 9.23
CA ALA A 185 -5.43 5.96 10.30
C ALA A 185 -6.01 4.55 10.10
N ILE A 186 -6.44 4.22 8.89
CA ILE A 186 -6.93 2.88 8.53
C ILE A 186 -5.82 1.85 8.76
N SER A 187 -4.60 2.13 8.28
CA SER A 187 -3.45 1.22 8.44
C SER A 187 -3.16 0.95 9.91
N LEU A 188 -3.19 1.97 10.77
CA LEU A 188 -3.02 1.80 12.22
C LEU A 188 -4.15 0.97 12.83
N GLY A 189 -5.41 1.16 12.39
CA GLY A 189 -6.53 0.33 12.82
C GLY A 189 -6.35 -1.15 12.49
N TYR A 190 -5.79 -1.48 11.32
CA TYR A 190 -5.45 -2.85 10.95
C TYR A 190 -4.25 -3.39 11.73
N ILE A 191 -3.19 -2.61 11.91
CA ILE A 191 -2.00 -3.01 12.68
C ILE A 191 -2.37 -3.40 14.10
N PHE A 192 -3.21 -2.60 14.76
CA PHE A 192 -3.66 -2.82 16.14
C PHE A 192 -4.90 -3.72 16.24
N LYS A 193 -5.20 -4.53 15.22
CA LYS A 193 -6.27 -5.52 15.26
C LYS A 193 -6.18 -6.37 16.53
N ALA A 194 -7.27 -6.40 17.31
CA ALA A 194 -7.38 -7.10 18.60
C ALA A 194 -6.24 -6.82 19.61
N ARG A 195 -5.55 -5.69 19.48
CA ARG A 195 -4.40 -5.30 20.31
C ARG A 195 -4.61 -3.90 20.88
N SER A 196 -4.20 -3.68 22.13
CA SER A 196 -4.27 -2.34 22.74
C SER A 196 -3.30 -1.38 22.04
N ILE A 197 -3.75 -0.14 21.83
CA ILE A 197 -2.88 0.98 21.47
C ILE A 197 -2.32 1.55 22.78
N GLY A 198 -1.11 1.11 23.17
CA GLY A 198 -0.52 1.46 24.45
C GLY A 198 -0.21 2.96 24.65
N ASN A 199 -0.04 3.71 23.57
CA ASN A 199 0.08 5.17 23.65
C ASN A 199 -1.32 5.80 23.70
N ALA A 200 -1.66 6.41 24.85
CA ALA A 200 -3.00 6.96 25.09
C ALA A 200 -3.39 8.08 24.11
N GLU A 201 -2.45 8.97 23.76
CA GLU A 201 -2.71 10.05 22.80
C GLU A 201 -2.99 9.49 21.40
N MET A 202 -2.16 8.54 20.95
CA MET A 202 -2.33 7.85 19.68
C MET A 202 -3.70 7.15 19.60
N LYS A 203 -4.08 6.44 20.66
CA LYS A 203 -5.37 5.74 20.76
C LYS A 203 -6.54 6.70 20.56
N ILE A 204 -6.57 7.78 21.35
CA ILE A 204 -7.63 8.78 21.30
C ILE A 204 -7.71 9.44 19.92
N GLN A 205 -6.57 9.87 19.37
CA GLN A 205 -6.55 10.59 18.09
C GLN A 205 -6.99 9.72 16.91
N ILE A 206 -6.50 8.47 16.83
CA ILE A 206 -6.83 7.55 15.73
C ILE A 206 -8.31 7.17 15.79
N ILE A 207 -8.80 6.75 16.97
CA ILE A 207 -10.19 6.31 17.13
C ILE A 207 -11.14 7.48 16.84
N LYS A 208 -10.88 8.66 17.39
CA LYS A 208 -11.68 9.86 17.10
C LYS A 208 -11.74 10.14 15.60
N TYR A 209 -10.60 10.14 14.92
CA TYR A 209 -10.55 10.45 13.50
C TYR A 209 -11.26 9.39 12.63
N LEU A 210 -11.12 8.10 12.97
CA LEU A 210 -11.86 7.03 12.29
C LEU A 210 -13.38 7.16 12.51
N LYS A 211 -13.84 7.52 13.71
CA LYS A 211 -15.26 7.81 14.01
C LYS A 211 -15.79 8.96 13.14
N GLU A 212 -15.06 10.07 13.10
CA GLU A 212 -15.41 11.24 12.27
C GLU A 212 -15.41 10.90 10.77
N SER A 213 -14.59 9.93 10.35
CA SER A 213 -14.44 9.51 8.95
C SER A 213 -15.39 8.38 8.53
N ILE A 214 -16.39 8.02 9.35
CA ILE A 214 -17.30 6.90 9.03
C ILE A 214 -18.10 7.12 7.73
N ASN A 215 -18.39 8.38 7.43
CA ASN A 215 -19.02 8.84 6.19
C ASN A 215 -18.01 9.60 5.31
N TYR A 216 -16.75 9.12 5.26
CA TYR A 216 -15.69 9.74 4.48
C TYR A 216 -16.16 10.09 3.06
N LYS A 217 -15.84 11.31 2.65
CA LYS A 217 -16.14 11.81 1.32
C LYS A 217 -15.04 12.78 0.89
N ASP A 218 -14.37 12.44 -0.19
CA ASP A 218 -13.47 13.31 -0.92
C ASP A 218 -14.10 13.68 -2.27
N LYS A 219 -14.00 14.97 -2.64
CA LYS A 219 -14.58 15.53 -3.87
C LYS A 219 -13.80 15.17 -5.14
N TYR A 220 -12.55 14.72 -5.00
CA TYR A 220 -11.67 14.32 -6.10
C TYR A 220 -11.75 12.81 -6.39
N LEU A 221 -12.35 12.04 -5.49
CA LEU A 221 -12.58 10.61 -5.66
C LEU A 221 -13.97 10.34 -6.23
N ASP A 222 -14.08 9.29 -7.04
CA ASP A 222 -15.39 8.79 -7.46
C ASP A 222 -16.16 8.12 -6.29
N GLU A 223 -17.43 7.78 -6.51
CA GLU A 223 -18.27 7.20 -5.46
C GLU A 223 -17.80 5.81 -5.02
N ASP A 224 -17.20 5.03 -5.93
CA ASP A 224 -16.70 3.69 -5.64
C ASP A 224 -15.44 3.74 -4.76
N GLN A 225 -14.54 4.68 -5.05
CA GLN A 225 -13.36 4.98 -4.23
C GLN A 225 -13.77 5.49 -2.84
N ASN A 226 -14.72 6.41 -2.75
CA ASN A 226 -15.27 6.88 -1.48
C ASN A 226 -15.96 5.75 -0.70
N LEU A 227 -16.67 4.86 -1.38
CA LEU A 227 -17.29 3.68 -0.77
C LEU A 227 -16.24 2.69 -0.24
N ASP A 228 -15.16 2.45 -0.98
CA ASP A 228 -14.05 1.61 -0.53
C ASP A 228 -13.40 2.17 0.75
N ILE A 229 -13.12 3.48 0.79
CA ILE A 229 -12.56 4.13 1.99
C ILE A 229 -13.51 4.00 3.18
N ARG A 230 -14.82 4.25 3.01
CA ARG A 230 -15.80 4.05 4.10
C ARG A 230 -15.83 2.62 4.61
N LYS A 231 -15.77 1.61 3.73
CA LYS A 231 -15.66 0.20 4.11
C LYS A 231 -14.39 -0.07 4.90
N LYS A 232 -13.24 0.46 4.45
CA LYS A 232 -11.96 0.35 5.13
C LYS A 232 -11.97 0.99 6.51
N VAL A 233 -12.59 2.17 6.67
CA VAL A 233 -12.78 2.84 7.98
C VAL A 233 -13.59 1.96 8.93
N LYS A 234 -14.74 1.43 8.48
CA LYS A 234 -15.56 0.51 9.27
C LYS A 234 -14.75 -0.72 9.72
N ASN A 235 -13.99 -1.31 8.80
CA ASN A 235 -13.17 -2.48 9.09
C ASN A 235 -12.02 -2.17 10.05
N ALA A 236 -11.38 -1.00 9.93
CA ALA A 236 -10.36 -0.55 10.86
C ALA A 236 -10.91 -0.38 12.28
N LEU A 237 -12.07 0.25 12.44
CA LEU A 237 -12.76 0.36 13.73
C LEU A 237 -13.12 -1.02 14.29
N ARG A 238 -13.64 -1.94 13.46
CA ARG A 238 -13.92 -3.32 13.86
C ARG A 238 -12.66 -4.05 14.32
N CYS A 239 -11.53 -3.88 13.64
CA CYS A 239 -10.26 -4.47 14.06
C CYS A 239 -9.83 -3.99 15.46
N LEU A 240 -9.96 -2.69 15.73
CA LEU A 240 -9.64 -2.11 17.03
C LEU A 240 -10.61 -2.56 18.13
N PHE A 241 -11.89 -2.72 17.81
CA PHE A 241 -12.97 -3.03 18.75
C PHE A 241 -12.77 -4.34 19.54
N TYR A 242 -12.02 -5.31 19.01
CA TYR A 242 -11.79 -6.58 19.71
C TYR A 242 -10.77 -6.51 20.85
N ASN A 243 -10.20 -5.33 21.12
CA ASN A 243 -9.49 -5.05 22.36
C ASN A 243 -10.37 -4.20 23.29
N SER A 244 -10.44 -4.57 24.59
CA SER A 244 -11.33 -3.90 25.55
C SER A 244 -11.05 -2.41 25.72
N GLU A 245 -9.78 -1.99 25.82
CA GLU A 245 -9.45 -0.58 26.03
C GLU A 245 -9.76 0.29 24.81
N ASN A 246 -9.60 -0.28 23.61
CA ASN A 246 -9.96 0.40 22.37
C ASN A 246 -11.48 0.46 22.20
N ARG A 247 -12.19 -0.62 22.57
CA ARG A 247 -13.66 -0.67 22.56
C ARG A 247 -14.25 0.42 23.46
N ASP A 248 -13.76 0.54 24.69
CA ASP A 248 -14.23 1.57 25.62
C ASP A 248 -14.08 2.97 25.03
N GLU A 249 -12.97 3.25 24.32
CA GLU A 249 -12.76 4.51 23.61
C GLU A 249 -13.68 4.69 22.40
N ILE A 250 -13.92 3.62 21.61
CA ILE A 250 -14.82 3.66 20.45
C ILE A 250 -16.24 3.99 20.89
N GLU A 251 -16.73 3.33 21.93
CA GLU A 251 -18.11 3.42 22.43
C GLU A 251 -18.41 4.74 23.19
N LYS A 252 -17.39 5.55 23.49
CA LYS A 252 -17.59 6.89 24.07
C LYS A 252 -18.58 7.72 23.25
N ASP A 253 -19.34 8.53 23.98
CA ASP A 253 -20.38 9.41 23.44
C ASP A 253 -21.52 8.65 22.74
N GLY A 254 -21.69 7.36 23.05
CA GLY A 254 -22.74 6.50 22.49
C GLY A 254 -22.51 6.10 21.04
N PHE A 255 -21.28 6.22 20.53
CA PHE A 255 -20.96 5.84 19.15
C PHE A 255 -21.02 4.32 18.96
N THR A 256 -21.71 3.90 17.91
CA THR A 256 -21.75 2.50 17.46
C THR A 256 -21.17 2.43 16.05
N ILE A 257 -20.40 1.37 15.76
CA ILE A 257 -19.88 1.14 14.41
C ILE A 257 -21.07 0.69 13.54
N PRO A 258 -21.43 1.43 12.47
CA PRO A 258 -22.53 1.03 11.59
C PRO A 258 -22.25 -0.31 10.90
N GLU A 259 -23.33 -1.00 10.53
CA GLU A 259 -23.26 -2.22 9.70
C GLU A 259 -22.55 -1.99 8.37
#